data_AF-A0A351Y847-F1
#
_entry.id   AF-A0A351Y847-F1
#
_cell.length_a   1.000
_cell.length_b   1.000
_cell.length_c   1.000
_cell.angle_alpha   90.00
_cell.angle_beta   90.00
_cell.angle_gamma   90.00
#
_symmetry.space_group_name_H-M   'P 1'
#
loop_
_entity.id
_entity.type
_entity.pdbx_description
1 polymer ?
#
loop_
_entity_poly.entity_id
_entity_poly.type
_entity_poly.pdbx_seq_one_letter_code
_entity_poly.pdbx_strand_id
1 'polypeptide(L)'
;MKKHVDENIINGFVEWFRGVLLEAGYSPDSHVEELTPIYLLSRQKDENVRKVLEMRCFIRELSPLEKRVFVLEVLEKNRHYPFWNIGILNQREKDELSMRLLEKAKSFMRYEA
;
A
#
# COMPACT_ATOMS: atom_id res chain seq x y z
N MET A 1 0.87 -23.97 -15.35
CA MET A 1 1.12 -23.56 -13.95
C MET A 1 0.41 -22.25 -13.70
N LYS A 2 -0.57 -22.22 -12.79
CA LYS A 2 -1.12 -20.96 -12.29
C LYS A 2 0.04 -20.23 -11.60
N LYS A 3 0.46 -19.07 -12.09
CA LYS A 3 1.29 -18.16 -11.30
C LYS A 3 0.38 -17.64 -10.20
N HIS A 4 0.30 -18.36 -9.08
CA HIS A 4 -0.27 -17.77 -7.88
C HIS A 4 0.59 -16.56 -7.54
N VAL A 5 -0.07 -15.45 -7.23
CA VAL A 5 0.55 -14.32 -6.55
C VAL A 5 1.37 -14.86 -5.40
N ASP A 6 2.63 -14.45 -5.31
CA ASP A 6 3.42 -14.82 -4.15
C ASP A 6 2.94 -13.97 -2.97
N GLU A 7 1.97 -14.52 -2.25
CA GLU A 7 1.35 -13.87 -1.10
C GLU A 7 2.39 -13.51 -0.04
N ASN A 8 3.53 -14.21 0.01
CA ASN A 8 4.62 -13.87 0.93
C ASN A 8 5.24 -12.52 0.58
N ILE A 9 5.35 -12.19 -0.72
CA ILE A 9 5.89 -10.89 -1.15
C ILE A 9 4.93 -9.75 -0.76
N ILE A 10 3.63 -9.94 -0.95
CA ILE A 10 2.63 -8.94 -0.52
C ILE A 10 2.63 -8.82 1.00
N ASN A 11 2.58 -9.93 1.73
CA ASN A 11 2.56 -9.92 3.19
C ASN A 11 3.81 -9.25 3.76
N GLY A 12 5.01 -9.55 3.23
CA GLY A 12 6.25 -8.90 3.66
C GLY A 12 6.24 -7.38 3.42
N PHE A 13 5.70 -6.94 2.29
CA PHE A 13 5.53 -5.51 2.01
C PHE A 13 4.54 -4.83 2.97
N VAL A 14 3.43 -5.50 3.28
CA VAL A 14 2.43 -5.03 4.25
C VAL A 14 3.04 -4.89 5.63
N GLU A 15 3.74 -5.92 6.11
CA GLU A 15 4.40 -5.91 7.42
C GLU A 15 5.43 -4.78 7.51
N TRP A 16 6.25 -4.61 6.47
CA TRP A 16 7.18 -3.50 6.39
C TRP A 16 6.49 -2.15 6.48
N PHE A 17 5.43 -1.91 5.69
CA PHE A 17 4.77 -0.61 5.69
C PHE A 17 4.05 -0.31 7.01
N ARG A 18 3.52 -1.35 7.68
CA ARG A 18 2.97 -1.22 9.04
C ARG A 18 4.05 -0.83 10.05
N GLY A 19 5.26 -1.38 9.92
CA GLY A 19 6.44 -0.95 10.68
C GLY A 19 6.75 0.54 10.45
N VAL A 20 6.77 0.97 9.19
CA VAL A 20 6.97 2.39 8.82
C VAL A 20 5.91 3.30 9.45
N LEU A 21 4.63 2.92 9.44
CA LEU A 21 3.55 3.68 10.09
C LEU A 21 3.78 3.80 11.60
N LEU A 22 4.12 2.69 12.26
CA LEU A 22 4.36 2.63 13.69
C LEU A 22 5.54 3.53 14.10
N GLU A 23 6.65 3.45 13.36
CA GLU A 23 7.84 4.27 13.61
C GLU A 23 7.60 5.76 13.33
N ALA A 24 6.70 6.09 12.38
CA ALA A 24 6.25 7.45 12.13
C ALA A 24 5.28 7.99 13.21
N GLY A 25 4.89 7.17 14.18
CA GLY A 25 3.99 7.53 15.28
C GLY A 25 2.51 7.39 14.95
N TYR A 26 2.16 6.59 13.94
CA TYR A 26 0.79 6.24 13.59
C TYR A 26 0.42 4.84 14.06
N SER A 27 -0.87 4.54 14.04
CA SER A 27 -1.30 3.15 14.19
C SER A 27 -0.83 2.35 12.97
N PRO A 28 -0.34 1.11 13.14
CA PRO A 28 -0.09 0.21 12.03
C PRO A 28 -1.37 -0.13 11.26
N ASP A 29 -2.56 0.22 11.79
CA ASP A 29 -3.87 0.07 11.15
C ASP A 29 -4.44 1.36 10.56
N SER A 30 -3.68 2.45 10.57
CA SER A 30 -4.12 3.69 9.94
C SER A 30 -4.21 3.53 8.42
N HIS A 31 -5.31 4.02 7.84
CA HIS A 31 -5.45 4.11 6.38
C HIS A 31 -4.66 5.32 5.86
N VAL A 32 -3.79 5.11 4.89
CA VAL A 32 -2.79 6.13 4.50
C VAL A 32 -3.41 7.42 3.93
N GLU A 33 -4.62 7.34 3.34
CA GLU A 33 -5.33 8.51 2.83
C GLU A 33 -5.94 9.38 3.95
N GLU A 34 -6.14 8.82 5.16
CA GLU A 34 -6.71 9.52 6.32
C GLU A 34 -5.65 10.25 7.16
N LEU A 35 -4.36 10.01 6.88
CA LEU A 35 -3.26 10.62 7.61
C LEU A 35 -3.18 12.13 7.35
N THR A 36 -3.21 12.92 8.43
CA THR A 36 -3.24 14.39 8.34
C THR A 36 -1.91 14.95 7.80
N PRO A 37 -1.91 15.70 6.68
CA PRO A 37 -0.68 16.20 6.08
C PRO A 37 0.12 17.13 6.99
N ILE A 38 -0.53 17.89 7.87
CA ILE A 38 0.13 18.90 8.72
C ILE A 38 1.19 18.27 9.64
N TYR A 39 0.91 17.09 10.21
CA TYR A 39 1.87 16.37 11.05
C TYR A 39 2.99 15.72 10.23
N LEU A 40 2.68 15.21 9.03
CA LEU A 40 3.68 14.63 8.14
C LEU A 40 4.65 15.69 7.59
N LEU A 41 4.13 16.88 7.27
CA LEU A 41 4.93 17.97 6.70
C LEU A 41 5.88 18.59 7.74
N SER A 42 5.53 18.60 9.03
CA SER A 42 6.41 19.12 10.09
C SER A 42 7.57 18.18 10.45
N ARG A 43 7.50 16.90 10.04
CA ARG A 43 8.49 15.86 10.34
C ARG A 43 9.15 15.25 9.08
N GLN A 44 9.17 15.94 7.94
CA GLN A 44 9.74 15.40 6.69
C GLN A 44 11.20 14.95 6.75
N LYS A 45 11.97 15.40 7.75
CA LYS A 45 13.35 14.95 7.98
C LYS A 45 13.42 13.52 8.52
N ASP A 46 12.32 13.02 9.08
CA ASP A 46 12.17 11.64 9.52
C ASP A 46 11.93 10.75 8.31
N GLU A 47 12.78 9.74 8.15
CA GLU A 47 12.77 8.86 6.98
C GLU A 47 11.44 8.10 6.85
N ASN A 48 10.85 7.67 7.96
CA ASN A 48 9.61 6.91 7.95
C ASN A 48 8.42 7.81 7.61
N VAL A 49 8.41 9.04 8.13
CA VAL A 49 7.42 10.04 7.72
C VAL A 49 7.52 10.34 6.23
N ARG A 50 8.73 10.42 5.68
CA ARG A 50 8.93 10.57 4.23
C ARG A 50 8.40 9.37 3.45
N LYS A 51 8.66 8.13 3.89
CA LYS A 51 8.11 6.91 3.26
C LYS A 51 6.58 6.88 3.28
N VAL A 52 5.95 7.33 4.38
CA VAL A 52 4.48 7.49 4.46
C VAL A 52 3.99 8.52 3.43
N LEU A 53 4.68 9.66 3.31
CA LEU A 53 4.36 10.67 2.30
C LEU A 53 4.53 10.15 0.87
N GLU A 54 5.59 9.41 0.59
CA GLU A 54 5.85 8.78 -0.71
C GLU A 54 4.74 7.78 -1.06
N MET A 55 4.35 6.90 -0.13
CA MET A 55 3.22 5.98 -0.32
C MET A 55 1.92 6.73 -0.64
N ARG A 56 1.65 7.81 0.08
CA ARG A 56 0.47 8.65 -0.15
C ARG A 56 0.52 9.31 -1.53
N CYS A 57 1.67 9.81 -1.96
CA CYS A 57 1.86 10.36 -3.31
C CYS A 57 1.62 9.30 -4.37
N PHE A 58 2.24 8.13 -4.22
CA PHE A 58 2.06 6.99 -5.13
C PHE A 58 0.58 6.63 -5.32
N ILE A 59 -0.18 6.48 -4.23
CA ILE A 59 -1.61 6.15 -4.29
C ILE A 59 -2.43 7.23 -5.00
N ARG A 60 -2.08 8.50 -4.84
CA ARG A 60 -2.77 9.62 -5.49
C ARG A 60 -2.54 9.68 -7.01
N GLU A 61 -1.44 9.10 -7.50
CA GLU A 61 -1.13 9.01 -8.92
C GLU A 61 -1.79 7.81 -9.62
N LEU A 62 -2.33 6.85 -8.86
CA LEU A 62 -3.02 5.70 -9.42
C LEU A 62 -4.38 6.08 -10.01
N SER A 63 -4.76 5.41 -11.10
CA SER A 63 -6.12 5.49 -11.62
C SER A 63 -7.13 4.97 -10.57
N PRO A 64 -8.42 5.34 -10.64
CA PRO A 64 -9.41 4.89 -9.66
C PRO A 64 -9.48 3.36 -9.48
N LEU A 65 -9.31 2.59 -10.56
CA LEU A 65 -9.29 1.13 -10.48
C LEU A 65 -8.00 0.61 -9.81
N GLU A 66 -6.85 1.12 -10.23
CA GLU A 66 -5.55 0.74 -9.66
C GLU A 66 -5.46 1.08 -8.18
N LYS A 67 -5.92 2.26 -7.78
CA LYS A 67 -6.00 2.66 -6.37
C LYS A 67 -6.78 1.64 -5.57
N ARG A 68 -7.99 1.29 -6.03
CA ARG A 68 -8.85 0.35 -5.32
C ARG A 68 -8.22 -1.03 -5.20
N VAL A 69 -7.61 -1.53 -6.27
CA VAL A 69 -6.91 -2.83 -6.26
C VAL A 69 -5.69 -2.79 -5.36
N PHE A 70 -4.84 -1.78 -5.47
CA PHE A 70 -3.64 -1.66 -4.65
C PHE A 70 -3.96 -1.52 -3.16
N VAL A 71 -4.94 -0.69 -2.81
CA VAL A 71 -5.34 -0.54 -1.42
C VAL A 71 -5.84 -1.88 -0.88
N LEU A 72 -6.75 -2.57 -1.56
CA LEU A 72 -7.34 -3.80 -1.00
C LEU A 72 -6.49 -5.04 -1.04
N GLU A 73 -5.88 -5.30 -2.20
CA GLU A 73 -5.24 -6.57 -2.48
C GLU A 73 -3.77 -6.54 -2.06
N VAL A 74 -3.20 -5.33 -1.88
CA VAL A 74 -1.80 -5.14 -1.48
C VAL A 74 -1.72 -4.47 -0.12
N LEU A 75 -2.02 -3.19 0.01
CA LEU A 75 -1.71 -2.40 1.21
C LEU A 75 -2.49 -2.84 2.46
N GLU A 76 -3.78 -3.12 2.26
CA GLU A 76 -4.76 -3.48 3.29
C GLU A 76 -5.00 -4.98 3.33
N LYS A 77 -4.14 -5.78 2.67
CA LYS A 77 -4.22 -7.24 2.73
C LYS A 77 -4.23 -7.69 4.19
N ASN A 78 -5.13 -8.62 4.49
CA ASN A 78 -5.42 -9.14 5.82
C ASN A 78 -6.16 -8.17 6.77
N ARG A 79 -6.63 -7.00 6.29
CA ARG A 79 -7.58 -6.16 7.03
C ARG A 79 -9.02 -6.42 6.59
N HIS A 80 -9.93 -6.39 7.56
CA HIS A 80 -11.34 -6.65 7.32
C HIS A 80 -12.11 -5.32 7.18
N TYR A 81 -12.29 -4.83 5.95
CA TYR A 81 -13.09 -3.64 5.68
C TYR A 81 -14.46 -4.01 5.10
N PRO A 82 -15.58 -3.55 5.69
CA PRO A 82 -16.92 -3.95 5.25
C PRO A 82 -17.30 -3.46 3.84
N PHE A 83 -16.59 -2.48 3.28
CA PHE A 83 -17.15 -1.61 2.23
C PHE A 83 -16.52 -1.73 0.84
N TRP A 84 -15.64 -2.71 0.61
CA TRP A 84 -14.80 -2.69 -0.58
C TRP A 84 -14.93 -3.95 -1.45
N ASN A 85 -16.16 -4.36 -1.74
CA ASN A 85 -16.39 -5.41 -2.72
C ASN A 85 -16.24 -4.86 -4.14
N ILE A 86 -15.05 -5.00 -4.75
CA ILE A 86 -14.83 -4.63 -6.16
C ILE A 86 -15.18 -5.83 -7.03
N GLY A 87 -16.41 -5.87 -7.54
CA GLY A 87 -16.89 -6.87 -8.50
C GLY A 87 -16.48 -6.62 -9.96
N ILE A 88 -15.50 -5.75 -10.21
CA ILE A 88 -15.15 -5.25 -11.56
C ILE A 88 -14.15 -6.19 -12.26
N LEU A 89 -13.26 -6.84 -11.51
CA LEU A 89 -12.21 -7.70 -12.05
C LEU A 89 -12.36 -9.13 -11.53
N ASN A 90 -12.03 -10.11 -12.35
CA ASN A 90 -11.90 -11.49 -11.90
C ASN A 90 -10.59 -11.68 -11.10
N GLN A 91 -10.46 -12.80 -10.38
CA GLN A 91 -9.31 -13.03 -9.49
C GLN A 91 -7.97 -12.92 -10.21
N ARG A 92 -7.87 -13.45 -11.43
CA ARG A 92 -6.61 -13.43 -12.19
C ARG A 92 -6.22 -12.00 -12.56
N GLU A 93 -7.17 -11.17 -12.97
CA GLU A 93 -6.92 -9.77 -13.30
C GLU A 93 -6.48 -8.96 -12.06
N LYS A 94 -7.10 -9.23 -10.90
CA LYS A 94 -6.70 -8.64 -9.62
C LYS A 94 -5.28 -9.04 -9.26
N ASP A 95 -4.95 -10.33 -9.38
CA ASP A 95 -3.64 -10.89 -9.08
C ASP A 95 -2.53 -10.24 -9.92
N GLU A 96 -2.73 -10.19 -11.24
CA GLU A 96 -1.78 -9.59 -12.19
C GLU A 96 -1.58 -8.08 -11.92
N LEU A 97 -2.68 -7.36 -11.66
CA LEU A 97 -2.64 -5.94 -11.38
C LEU A 97 -1.98 -5.62 -10.03
N SER A 98 -2.25 -6.43 -9.01
CA SER A 98 -1.68 -6.27 -7.66
C SER A 98 -0.16 -6.39 -7.69
N MET A 99 0.37 -7.42 -8.36
CA MET A 99 1.82 -7.59 -8.48
C MET A 99 2.47 -6.45 -9.26
N ARG A 100 1.85 -6.00 -10.36
CA ARG A 100 2.36 -4.86 -11.14
C ARG A 100 2.43 -3.59 -10.29
N LEU A 101 1.39 -3.31 -9.52
CA LEU A 101 1.31 -2.12 -8.67
C LEU A 101 2.27 -2.22 -7.48
N LEU A 102 2.46 -3.42 -6.91
CA LEU A 102 3.45 -3.67 -5.87
C LEU A 102 4.87 -3.36 -6.35
N GLU A 103 5.28 -3.88 -7.51
CA GLU A 103 6.61 -3.59 -8.06
C GLU A 103 6.80 -2.11 -8.38
N LYS A 104 5.75 -1.44 -8.88
CA LYS A 104 5.75 0.02 -9.09
C LYS A 104 5.92 0.77 -7.76
N ALA A 105 5.23 0.36 -6.70
CA ALA A 105 5.33 0.97 -5.38
C ALA A 105 6.73 0.79 -4.77
N LYS A 106 7.28 -0.43 -4.85
CA LYS A 106 8.64 -0.72 -4.37
C LYS A 106 9.68 0.16 -5.07
N SER A 107 9.60 0.28 -6.39
CA SER A 107 10.49 1.15 -7.17
C SER A 107 10.32 2.62 -6.80
N PHE A 108 9.08 3.09 -6.60
CA PHE A 108 8.79 4.47 -6.22
C PHE A 108 9.39 4.84 -4.85
N MET A 109 9.27 3.94 -3.87
CA MET A 109 9.72 4.16 -2.49
C MET A 109 11.16 3.71 -2.24
N ARG A 110 11.87 3.19 -3.26
CA ARG A 110 13.20 2.58 -3.13
C ARG A 110 13.23 1.50 -2.03
N TYR A 111 12.20 0.67 -2.03
CA TYR A 111 12.11 -0.47 -1.13
C TYR A 111 13.16 -1.51 -1.55
N GLU A 112 14.14 -1.72 -0.68
CA GLU A 112 15.14 -2.78 -0.79
C GLU A 112 14.83 -3.79 0.33
N ALA A 113 14.29 -4.95 -0.04
CA ALA A 113 14.09 -6.08 0.87
C ALA A 113 14.84 -7.31 0.39
#